data_AF-A0A8X6VQC9-F1
#
_entry.id   AF-A0A8X6VQC9-F1
#
_cell.length_a   1.000
_cell.length_b   1.000
_cell.length_c   1.000
_cell.angle_alpha   90.00
_cell.angle_beta   90.00
_cell.angle_gamma   90.00
#
_symmetry.space_group_name_H-M   'P 1'
#
loop_
_entity.id
_entity.type
_entity.pdbx_description
1 polymer ?
#
loop_
_entity_poly.entity_id
_entity_poly.type
_entity_poly.pdbx_seq_one_letter_code
_entity_poly.pdbx_strand_id
1 'polypeptide(L)'
;MSIVVKLKKDELKLVAEEIGLTVPREAKRVDLKRLIEESDVFKEDYEFVKTVIEQLLEETKTQESEHNSQLKLKRLKLERVKAELELAQLRTNASKSETSFKKCETETSIDVFIKSVRTLTIKMPSKSEGWGYFFASLERAYNNKNVPERFKAEIMLNLLGERASNILTYITDKELNNYEEIKAIVLREFEPTAQAVLENFRNACRENETHVFNYEFRLLFKTEESNRF
;
A
#
# COMPACT_ATOMS: atom_id res chain seq x y z
N MET A 1 72.11 1.42 -4.98
CA MET A 1 70.91 2.00 -4.34
C MET A 1 70.50 1.10 -3.19
N SER A 2 70.50 1.58 -1.95
CA SER A 2 70.22 0.78 -0.76
C SER A 2 68.79 0.23 -0.74
N ILE A 3 68.63 -1.09 -0.65
CA ILE A 3 67.33 -1.78 -0.61
C ILE A 3 66.49 -1.37 0.62
N VAL A 4 67.17 -0.99 1.71
CA VAL A 4 66.60 -0.47 2.97
C VAL A 4 65.87 0.89 2.82
N VAL A 5 66.02 1.59 1.69
CA VAL A 5 65.33 2.89 1.45
C VAL A 5 63.81 2.72 1.27
N LYS A 6 63.37 1.56 0.77
CA LYS A 6 61.95 1.31 0.45
C LYS A 6 61.10 0.93 1.66
N LEU A 7 61.73 0.60 2.79
CA LEU A 7 61.07 0.03 3.96
C LEU A 7 60.45 1.11 4.87
N LYS A 8 59.27 0.80 5.42
CA LYS A 8 58.58 1.58 6.46
C LYS A 8 59.31 1.43 7.80
N LYS A 9 58.98 2.28 8.77
CA LYS A 9 59.63 2.28 10.10
C LYS A 9 59.49 0.93 10.80
N ASP A 10 58.31 0.32 10.72
CA ASP A 10 58.02 -0.95 11.40
C ASP A 10 58.72 -2.12 10.70
N GLU A 11 58.78 -2.11 9.37
CA GLU A 11 59.53 -3.07 8.57
C GLU A 11 61.03 -3.01 8.87
N LEU A 12 61.60 -1.81 9.05
CA LEU A 12 63.01 -1.65 9.45
C LEU A 12 63.29 -2.16 10.86
N LYS A 13 62.31 -2.08 11.79
CA LYS A 13 62.46 -2.65 13.14
C LYS A 13 62.50 -4.18 13.06
N LEU A 14 61.58 -4.77 12.31
CA LEU A 14 61.52 -6.22 12.10
C LEU A 14 62.81 -6.75 11.45
N VAL A 15 63.30 -6.09 10.40
CA VAL A 15 64.58 -6.47 9.77
C VAL A 15 65.74 -6.39 10.76
N ALA A 16 65.81 -5.33 11.57
CA ALA A 16 66.87 -5.18 12.56
C ALA A 16 66.79 -6.23 13.68
N GLU A 17 65.60 -6.60 14.13
CA GLU A 17 65.39 -7.69 15.08
C GLU A 17 65.79 -9.05 14.50
N GLU A 18 65.43 -9.33 13.24
CA GLU A 18 65.70 -10.60 12.56
C GLU A 18 67.19 -10.83 12.27
N ILE A 19 67.93 -9.74 11.99
CA ILE A 19 69.41 -9.78 11.84
C ILE A 19 70.14 -9.70 13.19
N GLY A 20 69.42 -9.78 14.32
CA GLY A 20 69.99 -9.88 15.66
C GLY A 20 70.47 -8.57 16.27
N LEU A 21 70.07 -7.41 15.73
CA LEU A 21 70.44 -6.10 16.27
C LEU A 21 69.47 -5.65 17.35
N THR A 22 70.00 -4.97 18.38
CA THR A 22 69.18 -4.41 19.45
C THR A 22 68.52 -3.12 18.97
N VAL A 23 67.19 -3.15 18.80
CA VAL A 23 66.40 -2.02 18.33
C VAL A 23 65.91 -1.14 19.50
N PRO A 24 66.28 0.15 19.56
CA PRO A 24 65.74 1.07 20.57
C PRO A 24 64.26 1.36 20.34
N ARG A 25 63.45 1.38 21.41
CA ARG A 25 61.98 1.59 21.32
C ARG A 25 61.61 2.89 20.60
N GLU A 26 62.30 3.99 20.90
CA GLU A 26 62.10 5.32 20.31
C GLU A 26 62.93 5.61 19.04
N ALA A 27 63.64 4.63 18.46
CA ALA A 27 64.51 4.88 17.30
C ALA A 27 63.73 5.48 16.10
N LYS A 28 64.34 6.47 15.43
CA LYS A 28 63.77 7.06 14.20
C LYS A 28 64.11 6.18 13.00
N ARG A 29 63.32 6.30 11.93
CA ARG A 29 63.50 5.53 10.68
C ARG A 29 64.92 5.68 10.10
N VAL A 30 65.49 6.88 10.20
CA VAL A 30 66.85 7.18 9.70
C VAL A 30 67.91 6.49 10.54
N ASP A 31 67.74 6.47 11.87
CA ASP A 31 68.66 5.82 12.80
C ASP A 31 68.66 4.30 12.61
N LEU A 32 67.47 3.71 12.43
CA LEU A 32 67.31 2.28 12.13
C LEU A 32 67.95 1.89 10.80
N LYS A 33 67.75 2.70 9.77
CA LYS A 33 68.37 2.48 8.48
C LYS A 33 69.90 2.48 8.59
N ARG A 34 70.46 3.49 9.27
CA ARG A 34 71.91 3.60 9.47
C ARG A 34 72.43 2.41 10.27
N LEU A 35 71.72 1.99 11.31
CA LEU A 35 72.08 0.86 12.17
C LEU A 35 72.12 -0.47 11.40
N ILE A 36 71.22 -0.68 10.46
CA ILE A 36 71.24 -1.86 9.57
C ILE A 36 72.38 -1.75 8.56
N GLU A 37 72.59 -0.58 7.92
CA GLU A 37 73.65 -0.38 6.92
C GLU A 37 75.07 -0.45 7.52
N GLU A 38 75.23 -0.09 8.80
CA GLU A 38 76.51 -0.14 9.53
C GLU A 38 76.80 -1.51 10.14
N SER A 39 75.79 -2.39 10.25
CA SER A 39 75.90 -3.73 10.84
C SER A 39 76.90 -4.62 10.10
N ASP A 40 77.63 -5.42 10.86
CA ASP A 40 78.58 -6.39 10.33
C ASP A 40 77.86 -7.46 9.50
N VAL A 41 76.66 -7.87 9.93
CA VAL A 41 75.80 -8.83 9.23
C VAL A 41 75.38 -8.32 7.84
N PHE A 42 75.15 -7.01 7.71
CA PHE A 42 74.81 -6.39 6.42
C PHE A 42 75.98 -6.35 5.44
N LYS A 43 77.22 -6.29 5.96
CA LYS A 43 78.45 -6.25 5.16
C LYS A 43 78.95 -7.64 4.82
N GLU A 44 78.80 -8.60 5.73
CA GLU A 44 79.25 -9.98 5.58
C GLU A 44 78.25 -10.83 4.79
N ASP A 45 76.94 -10.70 5.07
CA ASP A 45 75.89 -11.50 4.45
C ASP A 45 74.75 -10.64 3.90
N TYR A 46 75.09 -9.86 2.86
CA TYR A 46 74.14 -9.01 2.16
C TYR A 46 72.98 -9.79 1.52
N GLU A 47 73.24 -11.02 1.04
CA GLU A 47 72.20 -11.87 0.44
C GLU A 47 71.16 -12.28 1.48
N PHE A 48 71.58 -12.68 2.68
CA PHE A 48 70.67 -12.99 3.78
C PHE A 48 69.78 -11.80 4.14
N VAL A 49 70.36 -10.60 4.33
CA VAL A 49 69.56 -9.41 4.66
C VAL A 49 68.60 -9.06 3.52
N LYS A 50 69.03 -9.24 2.28
CA LYS A 50 68.17 -9.04 1.11
C LYS A 50 67.00 -10.02 1.09
N THR A 51 67.21 -11.30 1.40
CA THR A 51 66.15 -12.31 1.48
C THR A 51 65.14 -11.99 2.59
N VAL A 52 65.60 -11.57 3.77
CA VAL A 52 64.73 -11.16 4.89
C VAL A 52 63.86 -9.97 4.48
N ILE A 53 64.44 -8.99 3.79
CA ILE A 53 63.73 -7.81 3.28
C ILE A 53 62.69 -8.21 2.23
N GLU A 54 63.04 -9.08 1.29
CA GLU A 54 62.14 -9.55 0.25
C GLU A 54 60.96 -10.36 0.84
N GLN A 55 61.23 -11.21 1.83
CA GLN A 55 60.20 -12.00 2.53
C GLN A 55 59.20 -11.11 3.25
N LEU A 56 59.66 -10.11 4.02
CA LEU A 56 58.78 -9.16 4.72
C LEU A 56 57.95 -8.31 3.75
N LEU A 57 58.53 -7.92 2.62
CA LEU A 57 57.82 -7.15 1.60
C LEU A 57 56.71 -7.97 0.93
N GLU A 58 56.97 -9.26 0.69
CA GLU A 58 55.97 -10.15 0.08
C GLU A 58 54.87 -10.52 1.10
N GLU A 59 55.22 -10.72 2.37
CA GLU A 59 54.25 -11.01 3.44
C GLU A 59 53.31 -9.83 3.74
N THR A 60 53.84 -8.60 3.73
CA THR A 60 53.01 -7.40 3.89
C THR A 60 52.06 -7.21 2.70
N LYS A 61 52.52 -7.50 1.48
CA LYS A 61 51.71 -7.41 0.26
C LYS A 61 50.62 -8.48 0.20
N THR A 62 50.90 -9.71 0.64
CA THR A 62 49.89 -10.78 0.72
C THR A 62 48.85 -10.46 1.80
N GLN A 63 49.28 -10.00 2.99
CA GLN A 63 48.36 -9.57 4.04
C GLN A 63 47.46 -8.40 3.60
N GLU A 64 48.00 -7.38 2.93
CA GLU A 64 47.19 -6.27 2.41
C GLU A 64 46.18 -6.76 1.36
N SER A 65 46.58 -7.69 0.48
CA SER A 65 45.70 -8.29 -0.54
C SER A 65 44.56 -9.11 0.09
N GLU A 66 44.88 -9.94 1.08
CA GLU A 66 43.90 -10.74 1.82
C GLU A 66 42.94 -9.85 2.62
N HIS A 67 43.47 -8.84 3.32
CA HIS A 67 42.66 -7.89 4.07
C HIS A 67 41.72 -7.10 3.16
N ASN A 68 42.20 -6.65 2.00
CA ASN A 68 41.39 -5.93 1.02
C ASN A 68 40.33 -6.85 0.39
N SER A 69 40.67 -8.12 0.14
CA SER A 69 39.71 -9.13 -0.34
C SER A 69 38.61 -9.42 0.69
N GLN A 70 38.97 -9.53 1.97
CA GLN A 70 38.01 -9.69 3.06
C GLN A 70 37.12 -8.46 3.22
N LEU A 71 37.66 -7.24 3.11
CA LEU A 71 36.89 -6.00 3.14
C LEU A 71 35.89 -5.92 1.97
N LYS A 72 36.33 -6.28 0.76
CA LYS A 72 35.48 -6.31 -0.42
C LYS A 72 34.34 -7.31 -0.28
N LEU A 73 34.63 -8.51 0.26
CA LEU A 73 33.62 -9.52 0.54
C LEU A 73 32.62 -9.06 1.61
N LYS A 74 33.09 -8.41 2.69
CA LYS A 74 32.22 -7.84 3.73
C LYS A 74 31.31 -6.76 3.16
N ARG A 75 31.82 -5.87 2.31
CA ARG A 75 31.02 -4.85 1.61
C ARG A 75 29.94 -5.47 0.73
N LEU A 76 30.29 -6.45 -0.10
CA LEU A 76 29.34 -7.18 -0.96
C LEU A 76 28.23 -7.87 -0.16
N LYS A 77 28.58 -8.53 0.96
CA LYS A 77 27.59 -9.15 1.85
C LYS A 77 26.64 -8.11 2.45
N LEU A 78 27.17 -6.97 2.88
CA LEU A 78 26.37 -5.90 3.49
C LEU A 78 25.43 -5.25 2.47
N GLU A 79 25.89 -5.06 1.24
CA GLU A 79 25.07 -4.58 0.12
C GLU A 79 23.94 -5.55 -0.22
N ARG A 80 24.24 -6.86 -0.27
CA ARG A 80 23.22 -7.90 -0.48
C ARG A 80 22.15 -7.88 0.62
N VAL A 81 22.55 -7.80 1.89
CA VAL A 81 21.62 -7.74 3.02
C VAL A 81 20.76 -6.48 2.96
N LYS A 82 21.34 -5.33 2.59
CA LYS A 82 20.56 -4.09 2.39
C LYS A 82 19.53 -4.21 1.28
N ALA A 83 19.92 -4.74 0.12
CA ALA A 83 19.01 -4.95 -1.00
C ALA A 83 17.88 -5.93 -0.62
N GLU A 84 18.19 -7.00 0.10
CA GLU A 84 17.19 -7.96 0.57
C GLU A 84 16.23 -7.35 1.59
N LEU A 85 16.73 -6.51 2.50
CA LEU A 85 15.91 -5.77 3.46
C LEU A 85 15.00 -4.76 2.77
N GLU A 86 15.51 -4.03 1.77
CA GLU A 86 14.72 -3.09 0.98
C GLU A 86 13.62 -3.82 0.19
N LEU A 87 13.94 -4.97 -0.44
CA LEU A 87 12.94 -5.82 -1.08
C LEU A 87 11.90 -6.36 -0.08
N ALA A 88 12.33 -6.75 1.12
CA ALA A 88 11.41 -7.19 2.17
C ALA A 88 10.52 -6.04 2.64
N GLN A 89 11.04 -4.81 2.77
CA GLN A 89 10.26 -3.62 3.08
C GLN A 89 9.25 -3.30 1.98
N LEU A 90 9.66 -3.33 0.71
CA LEU A 90 8.75 -3.13 -0.43
C LEU A 90 7.67 -4.20 -0.48
N ARG A 91 8.01 -5.48 -0.24
CA ARG A 91 7.03 -6.57 -0.13
C ARG A 91 6.08 -6.39 1.05
N THR A 92 6.58 -5.96 2.20
CA THR A 92 5.77 -5.69 3.40
C THR A 92 4.89 -4.47 3.20
N ASN A 93 5.37 -3.43 2.49
CA ASN A 93 4.58 -2.25 2.16
C ASN A 93 3.53 -2.56 1.09
N ALA A 94 3.85 -3.41 0.11
CA ALA A 94 2.86 -3.95 -0.83
C ALA A 94 1.78 -4.76 -0.09
N SER A 95 2.16 -5.68 0.79
CA SER A 95 1.20 -6.50 1.56
C SER A 95 0.46 -5.73 2.67
N LYS A 96 1.06 -4.67 3.25
CA LYS A 96 0.38 -3.71 4.15
C LYS A 96 -0.56 -2.77 3.38
N SER A 97 -0.20 -2.39 2.15
CA SER A 97 -1.12 -1.66 1.25
C SER A 97 -2.30 -2.53 0.80
N GLU A 98 -2.15 -3.85 0.82
CA GLU A 98 -3.23 -4.78 0.49
C GLU A 98 -4.08 -5.21 1.69
N THR A 99 -3.53 -5.29 2.91
CA THR A 99 -4.25 -5.93 4.03
C THR A 99 -4.52 -5.02 5.25
N SER A 100 -3.76 -3.92 5.46
CA SER A 100 -3.94 -3.08 6.66
C SER A 100 -4.22 -1.60 6.38
N PHE A 101 -3.75 -1.04 5.26
CA PHE A 101 -4.11 0.33 4.83
C PHE A 101 -5.38 0.38 3.97
N LYS A 102 -5.69 -0.71 3.23
CA LYS A 102 -6.95 -0.80 2.49
C LYS A 102 -8.17 -0.72 3.40
N LYS A 103 -8.15 -1.32 4.59
CA LYS A 103 -9.31 -1.31 5.46
C LYS A 103 -9.62 0.10 6.02
N CYS A 104 -8.60 0.82 6.51
CA CYS A 104 -8.84 2.09 7.21
C CYS A 104 -9.21 3.26 6.29
N GLU A 105 -8.63 3.37 5.09
CA GLU A 105 -8.94 4.46 4.13
C GLU A 105 -10.17 4.15 3.27
N THR A 106 -10.41 2.88 2.91
CA THR A 106 -11.61 2.54 2.13
C THR A 106 -12.87 2.53 2.98
N GLU A 107 -12.80 2.16 4.27
CA GLU A 107 -13.93 2.30 5.21
C GLU A 107 -14.31 3.77 5.40
N THR A 108 -13.33 4.67 5.59
CA THR A 108 -13.63 6.11 5.64
C THR A 108 -14.18 6.63 4.31
N SER A 109 -13.68 6.14 3.18
CA SER A 109 -14.19 6.51 1.85
C SER A 109 -15.62 6.02 1.60
N ILE A 110 -15.94 4.76 1.94
CA ILE A 110 -17.29 4.21 1.76
C ILE A 110 -18.29 4.84 2.72
N ASP A 111 -17.91 5.11 3.97
CA ASP A 111 -18.77 5.82 4.92
C ASP A 111 -19.15 7.22 4.43
N VAL A 112 -18.21 7.93 3.80
CA VAL A 112 -18.48 9.23 3.15
C VAL A 112 -19.46 9.07 1.99
N PHE A 113 -19.32 8.01 1.18
CA PHE A 113 -20.28 7.70 0.12
C PHE A 113 -21.65 7.32 0.69
N ILE A 114 -21.74 6.47 1.71
CA ILE A 114 -23.00 6.08 2.38
C ILE A 114 -23.72 7.31 2.90
N LYS A 115 -23.03 8.19 3.64
CA LYS A 115 -23.62 9.43 4.18
C LYS A 115 -24.10 10.36 3.07
N SER A 116 -23.29 10.53 2.02
CA SER A 116 -23.62 11.40 0.88
C SER A 116 -24.82 10.87 0.09
N VAL A 117 -24.83 9.58 -0.21
CA VAL A 117 -25.91 8.91 -0.93
C VAL A 117 -27.18 8.95 -0.07
N ARG A 118 -27.11 8.56 1.22
CA ARG A 118 -28.26 8.61 2.15
C ARG A 118 -28.92 9.99 2.22
N THR A 119 -28.14 11.06 2.13
CA THR A 119 -28.65 12.45 2.14
C THR A 119 -29.38 12.81 0.83
N LEU A 120 -28.94 12.23 -0.30
CA LEU A 120 -29.51 12.48 -1.62
C LEU A 120 -30.63 11.51 -2.00
N THR A 121 -30.79 10.42 -1.27
CA THR A 121 -31.82 9.41 -1.53
C THR A 121 -33.08 9.73 -0.74
N ILE A 122 -34.26 9.48 -1.32
CA ILE A 122 -35.51 9.54 -0.57
C ILE A 122 -35.51 8.52 0.58
N LYS A 123 -36.32 8.78 1.61
CA LYS A 123 -36.49 7.85 2.73
C LYS A 123 -36.96 6.49 2.25
N MET A 124 -36.55 5.44 2.97
CA MET A 124 -36.92 4.06 2.68
C MET A 124 -38.46 3.91 2.58
N PRO A 125 -38.98 3.40 1.47
CA PRO A 125 -40.42 3.25 1.28
C PRO A 125 -40.98 2.14 2.17
N SER A 126 -42.08 2.45 2.87
CA SER A 126 -42.84 1.46 3.64
C SER A 126 -43.83 0.68 2.78
N LYS A 127 -44.33 1.30 1.71
CA LYS A 127 -45.29 0.73 0.76
C LYS A 127 -44.61 0.28 -0.54
N SER A 128 -45.22 -0.69 -1.21
CA SER A 128 -44.70 -1.31 -2.43
C SER A 128 -44.56 -0.33 -3.61
N GLU A 129 -45.42 0.68 -3.71
CA GLU A 129 -45.40 1.67 -4.79
C GLU A 129 -44.20 2.64 -4.70
N GLY A 130 -43.56 2.73 -3.53
CA GLY A 130 -42.46 3.67 -3.29
C GLY A 130 -41.09 3.20 -3.77
N TRP A 131 -40.93 1.91 -4.09
CA TRP A 131 -39.62 1.32 -4.43
C TRP A 131 -39.05 1.82 -5.76
N GLY A 132 -39.90 2.02 -6.77
CA GLY A 132 -39.46 2.60 -8.05
C GLY A 132 -38.84 3.99 -7.88
N TYR A 133 -39.47 4.85 -7.07
CA TYR A 133 -38.94 6.18 -6.76
C TYR A 133 -37.66 6.13 -5.92
N PHE A 134 -37.56 5.15 -5.02
CA PHE A 134 -36.36 4.95 -4.22
C PHE A 134 -35.15 4.59 -5.10
N PHE A 135 -35.30 3.61 -5.99
CA PHE A 135 -34.22 3.22 -6.90
C PHE A 135 -33.84 4.32 -7.88
N ALA A 136 -34.82 5.02 -8.45
CA ALA A 136 -34.53 6.16 -9.33
C ALA A 136 -33.74 7.27 -8.61
N SER A 137 -34.08 7.53 -7.35
CA SER A 137 -33.34 8.48 -6.51
C SER A 137 -31.93 7.97 -6.16
N LEU A 138 -31.80 6.68 -5.88
CA LEU A 138 -30.53 6.03 -5.51
C LEU A 138 -29.55 6.03 -6.67
N GLU A 139 -29.99 5.65 -7.86
CA GLU A 139 -29.18 5.65 -9.08
C GLU A 139 -28.72 7.05 -9.44
N ARG A 140 -29.60 8.05 -9.29
CA ARG A 140 -29.22 9.45 -9.46
C ARG A 140 -28.17 9.88 -8.45
N ALA A 141 -28.26 9.44 -7.20
CA ALA A 141 -27.27 9.73 -6.17
C ALA A 141 -25.92 9.06 -6.48
N TYR A 142 -25.91 7.81 -6.95
CA TYR A 142 -24.68 7.14 -7.39
C TYR A 142 -23.99 7.85 -8.54
N ASN A 143 -24.74 8.26 -9.55
CA ASN A 143 -24.20 9.00 -10.69
C ASN A 143 -23.69 10.38 -10.28
N ASN A 144 -24.41 11.10 -9.43
CA ASN A 144 -23.99 12.43 -8.94
C ASN A 144 -22.69 12.36 -8.11
N LYS A 145 -22.49 11.28 -7.36
CA LYS A 145 -21.30 11.09 -6.51
C LYS A 145 -20.20 10.24 -7.16
N ASN A 146 -20.38 9.82 -8.41
CA ASN A 146 -19.47 8.93 -9.14
C ASN A 146 -19.05 7.70 -8.31
N VAL A 147 -20.04 7.03 -7.71
CA VAL A 147 -19.78 5.89 -6.83
C VAL A 147 -19.27 4.70 -7.67
N PRO A 148 -18.09 4.14 -7.33
CA PRO A 148 -17.56 2.94 -7.99
C PRO A 148 -18.51 1.74 -7.90
N GLU A 149 -18.61 0.95 -8.96
CA GLU A 149 -19.52 -0.21 -9.05
C GLU A 149 -19.38 -1.17 -7.88
N ARG A 150 -18.13 -1.44 -7.47
CA ARG A 150 -17.78 -2.31 -6.34
C ARG A 150 -18.43 -1.92 -5.00
N PHE A 151 -18.82 -0.65 -4.83
CA PHE A 151 -19.40 -0.15 -3.58
C PHE A 151 -20.92 0.02 -3.65
N LYS A 152 -21.54 -0.05 -4.83
CA LYS A 152 -22.99 0.19 -4.98
C LYS A 152 -23.82 -0.83 -4.22
N ALA A 153 -23.50 -2.11 -4.36
CA ALA A 153 -24.16 -3.21 -3.65
C ALA A 153 -24.08 -3.02 -2.13
N GLU A 154 -22.88 -2.75 -1.60
CA GLU A 154 -22.64 -2.56 -0.18
C GLU A 154 -23.37 -1.32 0.38
N ILE A 155 -23.33 -0.20 -0.33
CA ILE A 155 -24.07 1.02 0.05
C ILE A 155 -25.59 0.75 0.04
N MET A 156 -26.10 0.04 -0.95
CA MET A 156 -27.51 -0.29 -1.05
C MET A 156 -27.97 -1.16 0.13
N LEU A 157 -27.22 -2.21 0.46
CA LEU A 157 -27.50 -3.08 1.62
C LEU A 157 -27.45 -2.27 2.93
N ASN A 158 -26.49 -1.35 3.06
CA ASN A 158 -26.44 -0.45 4.22
C ASN A 158 -27.67 0.46 4.32
N LEU A 159 -28.20 0.93 3.20
CA LEU A 159 -29.41 1.76 3.16
C LEU A 159 -30.67 0.96 3.53
N LEU A 160 -30.75 -0.30 3.08
CA LEU A 160 -31.85 -1.23 3.38
C LEU A 160 -31.98 -1.56 4.87
N GLY A 161 -30.88 -1.48 5.63
CA GLY A 161 -30.88 -1.68 7.07
C GLY A 161 -31.38 -3.08 7.46
N GLU A 162 -32.39 -3.16 8.32
CA GLU A 162 -32.96 -4.43 8.80
C GLU A 162 -33.54 -5.30 7.67
N ARG A 163 -34.06 -4.68 6.60
CA ARG A 163 -34.57 -5.43 5.44
C ARG A 163 -33.46 -6.11 4.65
N ALA A 164 -32.21 -5.65 4.77
CA ALA A 164 -31.07 -6.29 4.13
C ALA A 164 -30.87 -7.71 4.65
N SER A 165 -31.10 -7.97 5.95
CA SER A 165 -30.97 -9.31 6.53
C SER A 165 -31.90 -10.33 5.85
N ASN A 166 -33.13 -9.93 5.51
CA ASN A 166 -34.04 -10.81 4.77
C ASN A 166 -33.53 -11.08 3.36
N ILE A 167 -33.02 -10.06 2.68
CA ILE A 167 -32.48 -10.18 1.32
C ILE A 167 -31.22 -11.07 1.30
N LEU A 168 -30.34 -10.95 2.30
CA LEU A 168 -29.12 -11.75 2.46
C LEU A 168 -29.41 -13.25 2.60
N THR A 169 -30.60 -13.66 3.07
CA THR A 169 -30.96 -15.09 3.16
C THR A 169 -31.16 -15.76 1.80
N TYR A 170 -31.42 -14.98 0.75
CA TYR A 170 -31.68 -15.47 -0.60
C TYR A 170 -30.49 -15.34 -1.56
N ILE A 171 -29.39 -14.71 -1.11
CA ILE A 171 -28.24 -14.33 -1.94
C ILE A 171 -27.05 -15.25 -1.65
N THR A 172 -26.31 -15.64 -2.69
CA THR A 172 -25.01 -16.32 -2.53
C THR A 172 -23.85 -15.33 -2.45
N ASP A 173 -22.71 -15.72 -1.85
CA ASP A 173 -21.53 -14.84 -1.69
C ASP A 173 -21.03 -14.20 -3.00
N LYS A 174 -21.30 -14.84 -4.15
CA LYS A 174 -20.92 -14.33 -5.47
C LYS A 174 -21.83 -13.20 -5.96
N GLU A 175 -23.10 -13.24 -5.61
CA GLU A 175 -24.12 -12.26 -6.01
C GLU A 175 -24.15 -11.04 -5.08
N LEU A 176 -23.58 -11.17 -3.87
CA LEU A 176 -23.52 -10.12 -2.86
C LEU A 176 -22.80 -8.83 -3.29
N ASN A 177 -21.93 -8.93 -4.30
CA ASN A 177 -21.19 -7.79 -4.83
C ASN A 177 -21.83 -7.20 -6.09
N ASN A 178 -22.95 -7.76 -6.57
CA ASN A 178 -23.61 -7.32 -7.80
C ASN A 178 -24.87 -6.52 -7.49
N TYR A 179 -24.85 -5.23 -7.81
CA TYR A 179 -25.96 -4.31 -7.54
C TYR A 179 -27.25 -4.72 -8.27
N GLU A 180 -27.17 -5.15 -9.53
CA GLU A 180 -28.37 -5.47 -10.33
C GLU A 180 -29.10 -6.71 -9.81
N GLU A 181 -28.36 -7.71 -9.34
CA GLU A 181 -28.95 -8.93 -8.75
C GLU A 181 -29.66 -8.61 -7.44
N ILE A 182 -29.01 -7.83 -6.57
CA ILE A 182 -29.61 -7.40 -5.30
C ILE A 182 -30.88 -6.57 -5.57
N LYS A 183 -30.81 -5.63 -6.52
CA LYS A 183 -31.96 -4.84 -6.96
C LYS A 183 -33.10 -5.71 -7.46
N ALA A 184 -32.84 -6.71 -8.29
CA ALA A 184 -33.85 -7.64 -8.78
C ALA A 184 -34.53 -8.42 -7.64
N ILE A 185 -33.76 -8.85 -6.64
CA ILE A 185 -34.30 -9.55 -5.46
C ILE A 185 -35.17 -8.63 -4.61
N VAL A 186 -34.73 -7.38 -4.39
CA VAL A 186 -35.52 -6.38 -3.64
C VAL A 186 -36.83 -6.07 -4.36
N LEU A 187 -36.79 -5.88 -5.68
CA LEU A 187 -38.00 -5.66 -6.46
C LEU A 187 -38.92 -6.88 -6.40
N ARG A 188 -38.40 -8.11 -6.50
CA ARG A 188 -39.20 -9.33 -6.35
C ARG A 188 -39.89 -9.44 -4.99
N GLU A 189 -39.21 -9.06 -3.92
CA GLU A 189 -39.71 -9.19 -2.55
C GLU A 189 -40.73 -8.09 -2.21
N PHE A 190 -40.52 -6.87 -2.72
CA PHE A 190 -41.25 -5.69 -2.25
C PHE A 190 -42.10 -4.98 -3.31
N GLU A 191 -41.99 -5.31 -4.60
CA GLU A 191 -42.96 -4.86 -5.59
C GLU A 191 -44.30 -5.59 -5.40
N PRO A 192 -45.42 -4.89 -5.60
CA PRO A 192 -46.71 -5.51 -5.44
C PRO A 192 -46.92 -6.54 -6.56
N THR A 193 -47.20 -7.78 -6.19
CA THR A 193 -47.61 -8.80 -7.17
C THR A 193 -48.84 -8.30 -7.93
N ALA A 194 -49.00 -8.66 -9.20
CA ALA A 194 -50.15 -8.26 -10.02
C ALA A 194 -51.51 -8.52 -9.32
N GLN A 195 -51.59 -9.57 -8.51
CA GLN A 195 -52.76 -9.90 -7.68
C GLN A 195 -52.99 -8.91 -6.55
N ALA A 196 -51.94 -8.46 -5.85
CA ALA A 196 -52.03 -7.43 -4.82
C ALA A 196 -52.39 -6.06 -5.42
N VAL A 197 -51.89 -5.73 -6.62
CA VAL A 197 -52.32 -4.53 -7.36
C VAL A 197 -53.80 -4.61 -7.70
N LEU A 198 -54.29 -5.77 -8.15
CA LEU A 198 -55.69 -6.00 -8.46
C LEU A 198 -56.58 -5.92 -7.21
N GLU A 199 -56.15 -6.48 -6.08
CA GLU A 199 -56.85 -6.35 -4.80
C GLU A 199 -56.85 -4.91 -4.29
N ASN A 200 -55.72 -4.21 -4.33
CA ASN A 200 -55.66 -2.78 -3.99
C ASN A 200 -56.58 -1.95 -4.89
N PHE A 201 -56.66 -2.25 -6.18
CA PHE A 201 -57.59 -1.60 -7.10
C PHE A 201 -59.05 -1.90 -6.75
N ARG A 202 -59.38 -3.15 -6.40
CA ARG A 202 -60.73 -3.54 -5.98
C ARG A 202 -61.14 -2.94 -4.63
N ASN A 203 -60.18 -2.82 -3.73
CA ASN A 203 -60.37 -2.29 -2.37
C ASN A 203 -60.29 -0.76 -2.31
N ALA A 204 -59.72 -0.11 -3.32
CA ALA A 204 -59.79 1.33 -3.53
C ALA A 204 -61.22 1.72 -3.97
N CYS A 205 -62.18 1.56 -3.05
CA CYS A 205 -63.48 2.21 -3.17
C CYS A 205 -63.30 3.72 -2.98
N ARG A 206 -63.99 4.52 -3.78
CA ARG A 206 -63.98 5.99 -3.70
C ARG A 206 -64.52 6.43 -2.34
N GLU A 207 -63.64 6.73 -1.39
CA GLU A 207 -64.04 7.54 -0.23
C GLU A 207 -64.23 8.98 -0.70
N ASN A 208 -65.51 9.33 -0.85
CA ASN A 208 -66.07 10.68 -0.96
C ASN A 208 -65.68 11.50 -2.20
N GLU A 209 -66.54 11.39 -3.22
CA GLU A 209 -66.55 12.14 -4.48
C GLU A 209 -66.86 13.64 -4.33
N THR A 210 -66.29 14.35 -3.35
CA THR A 210 -66.48 15.81 -3.26
C THR A 210 -65.47 16.60 -4.10
N HIS A 211 -64.44 15.94 -4.66
CA HIS A 211 -63.43 16.59 -5.49
C HIS A 211 -63.72 16.57 -7.00
N VAL A 212 -64.55 15.66 -7.49
CA VAL A 212 -64.91 15.59 -8.92
C VAL A 212 -65.93 16.68 -9.27
N PHE A 213 -66.89 16.96 -8.37
CA PHE A 213 -67.85 18.04 -8.55
C PHE A 213 -67.19 19.43 -8.68
N ASN A 214 -66.04 19.67 -8.03
CA ASN A 214 -65.34 20.95 -8.12
C ASN A 214 -64.63 21.18 -9.46
N TYR A 215 -64.23 20.11 -10.17
CA TYR A 215 -63.65 20.24 -11.51
C TYR A 215 -64.73 20.40 -12.59
N GLU A 216 -65.86 19.70 -12.46
CA GLU A 216 -66.99 19.87 -13.38
C GLU A 216 -67.71 21.20 -13.23
N PHE A 217 -67.98 21.67 -11.99
CA PHE A 217 -68.58 23.01 -11.79
C PHE A 217 -67.67 24.13 -12.32
N ARG A 218 -66.35 24.00 -12.18
CA ARG A 218 -65.40 24.99 -12.70
C ARG A 218 -65.31 25.01 -14.22
N LEU A 219 -65.63 23.90 -14.89
CA LEU A 219 -65.69 23.83 -16.35
C LEU A 219 -67.04 24.34 -16.87
N LEU A 220 -68.16 23.99 -16.20
CA LEU A 220 -69.50 24.47 -16.55
C LEU A 220 -69.65 25.99 -16.42
N PHE A 221 -69.15 26.59 -15.32
CA PHE A 221 -69.18 28.05 -15.16
C PHE A 221 -68.23 28.81 -16.09
N LYS A 222 -67.14 28.17 -16.57
CA LYS A 222 -66.24 28.79 -17.56
C LYS A 222 -66.85 28.87 -18.96
N THR A 223 -67.76 27.94 -19.29
CA THR A 223 -68.46 27.94 -20.59
C THR A 223 -69.68 28.86 -20.62
N GLU A 224 -70.31 29.14 -19.48
CA GLU A 224 -71.45 30.09 -19.45
C GLU A 224 -71.01 31.57 -19.45
N GLU A 225 -69.85 31.91 -18.88
CA GLU A 225 -69.31 33.29 -18.95
C GLU A 225 -68.74 33.66 -20.32
N SER A 226 -68.41 32.68 -21.17
CA SER A 226 -67.94 32.94 -22.54
C SER A 226 -69.06 33.07 -23.58
N ASN A 227 -70.33 32.88 -23.18
CA ASN A 227 -71.49 32.89 -24.09
C ASN A 227 -72.58 33.92 -23.71
N ARG A 228 -72.28 34.85 -22.80
CA ARG A 228 -73.11 36.04 -22.55
C ARG A 228 -72.24 37.30 -22.51
N PHE A 229 -72.28 38.01 -23.65
CA PHE A 229 -71.88 39.41 -23.89
C PHE A 229 -70.39 39.75 -23.90
#